data_AF-A0A4S0MNI3-F1
#
_entry.id   AF-A0A4S0MNI3-F1
#
_cell.length_a   1.000
_cell.length_b   1.000
_cell.length_c   1.000
_cell.angle_alpha   90.00
_cell.angle_beta   90.00
_cell.angle_gamma   90.00
#
_symmetry.space_group_name_H-M   'P 1'
#
loop_
_entity.id
_entity.type
_entity.pdbx_description
1 polymer ?
#
loop_
_entity_poly.entity_id
_entity_poly.type
_entity_poly.pdbx_seq_one_letter_code
_entity_poly.pdbx_strand_id
1 'polypeptide(L)'
;GERLDRRGIAIDAIRDKVEKFAVAIPSWGVGTGGTRFARFPGPGEPRDIFDKIEDCAVISQLTQATPTVSLHIPWDKADPKRLKQAASRFGLGFDAMNS
;
A
#
# COMPACT_ATOMS: atom_id res chain seq x y z
N GLY A 1 -21.51 17.85 -8.85
CA GLY A 1 -22.24 17.32 -10.02
C GLY A 1 -22.52 18.40 -11.04
N GLU A 2 -23.35 19.38 -10.70
CA GLU A 2 -23.95 20.35 -11.63
C GLU A 2 -22.99 21.10 -12.58
N ARG A 3 -21.78 21.46 -12.12
CA ARG A 3 -20.78 22.11 -13.00
C ARG A 3 -20.24 21.16 -14.08
N LEU A 4 -20.08 19.88 -13.74
CA LEU A 4 -19.62 18.84 -14.67
C LEU A 4 -20.76 18.44 -15.61
N ASP A 5 -21.98 18.36 -15.08
CA ASP A 5 -23.17 18.06 -15.87
C ASP A 5 -23.43 19.11 -16.96
N ARG A 6 -23.30 20.41 -16.63
CA ARG A 6 -23.33 21.52 -17.61
C ARG A 6 -22.26 21.43 -18.71
N ARG A 7 -21.21 20.63 -18.51
CA ARG A 7 -20.15 20.36 -19.48
C ARG A 7 -20.32 19.02 -20.19
N GLY A 8 -21.43 18.31 -19.98
CA GLY A 8 -21.68 16.98 -20.53
C GLY A 8 -20.86 15.86 -19.88
N ILE A 9 -20.38 16.06 -18.65
CA ILE A 9 -19.51 15.11 -17.94
C ILE A 9 -20.29 14.44 -16.80
N ALA A 10 -20.55 13.14 -16.94
CA ALA A 10 -21.21 12.32 -15.91
C ALA A 10 -20.28 12.04 -14.73
N ILE A 11 -20.53 12.71 -13.59
CA ILE A 11 -19.67 12.60 -12.39
C ILE A 11 -19.64 11.19 -11.81
N ASP A 12 -20.76 10.46 -11.85
CA ASP A 12 -20.82 9.09 -11.31
C ASP A 12 -19.92 8.14 -12.11
N ALA A 13 -19.87 8.28 -13.44
CA ALA A 13 -18.95 7.50 -14.27
C ALA A 13 -17.47 7.80 -13.99
N ILE A 14 -17.14 9.00 -13.50
CA ILE A 14 -15.79 9.33 -13.03
C ILE A 14 -15.54 8.70 -11.67
N ARG A 15 -16.50 8.80 -10.74
CA ARG A 15 -16.39 8.20 -9.41
C ARG A 15 -16.12 6.70 -9.51
N ASP A 16 -16.88 5.99 -10.35
CA ASP A 16 -16.74 4.54 -10.54
C ASP A 16 -15.37 4.15 -11.11
N LYS A 17 -14.73 5.02 -11.91
CA LYS A 17 -13.36 4.81 -12.40
C LYS A 17 -12.33 5.05 -11.30
N VAL A 18 -12.53 6.08 -10.48
CA VAL A 18 -11.62 6.41 -9.38
C VAL A 18 -11.68 5.35 -8.29
N GLU A 19 -12.87 4.83 -7.96
CA GLU A 19 -13.05 3.76 -6.97
C GLU A 19 -12.34 2.47 -7.37
N LYS A 20 -12.23 2.19 -8.68
CA LYS A 20 -11.53 1.00 -9.21
C LYS A 20 -10.03 1.22 -9.41
N PHE A 21 -9.53 2.44 -9.23
CA PHE A 21 -8.12 2.73 -9.39
C PHE A 21 -7.34 2.16 -8.19
N ALA A 22 -6.32 1.37 -8.49
CA ALA A 22 -5.46 0.75 -7.50
C ALA A 22 -3.99 1.01 -7.81
N VAL A 23 -3.19 1.20 -6.77
CA VAL A 23 -1.73 1.33 -6.83
C VAL A 23 -1.09 0.55 -5.68
N ALA A 24 -0.04 -0.19 -5.95
CA ALA A 24 0.64 -0.99 -4.93
C ALA A 24 1.42 -0.10 -3.94
N ILE A 25 1.44 -0.50 -2.66
CA ILE A 25 2.28 0.16 -1.64
C ILE A 25 3.64 -0.54 -1.57
N PRO A 26 4.76 0.20 -1.60
CA PRO A 26 6.07 -0.36 -1.32
C PRO A 26 6.25 -0.69 0.16
N SER A 27 6.62 -1.93 0.50
CA SER A 27 6.94 -2.33 1.89
C SER A 27 8.05 -1.47 2.52
N TRP A 28 8.99 -0.97 1.74
CA TRP A 28 10.09 -0.12 2.20
C TRP A 28 9.69 1.34 2.42
N GLY A 29 8.46 1.72 2.03
CA GLY A 29 7.95 3.09 2.20
C GLY A 29 7.21 3.33 3.52
N VAL A 30 6.82 2.27 4.25
CA VAL A 30 6.08 2.42 5.53
C VAL A 30 7.00 2.64 6.74
N GLY A 31 8.27 2.26 6.64
CA GLY A 31 9.29 2.65 7.63
C GLY A 31 9.90 4.01 7.29
N THR A 32 10.41 4.73 8.29
CA THR A 32 11.03 6.04 8.04
C THR A 32 12.25 5.88 7.14
N GLY A 33 12.23 6.60 6.02
CA GLY A 33 13.33 6.69 5.06
C GLY A 33 14.56 7.40 5.62
N GLY A 34 15.62 7.45 4.82
CA GLY A 34 16.86 8.12 5.18
C GLY A 34 17.54 8.70 3.96
N THR A 35 18.53 9.54 4.21
CA THR A 35 19.42 10.05 3.17
C THR A 35 20.81 9.45 3.36
N ARG A 36 21.73 9.75 2.42
CA ARG A 36 23.16 9.41 2.58
C ARG A 36 23.82 10.07 3.80
N PHE A 37 23.19 11.06 4.42
CA PHE A 37 23.75 11.80 5.56
C PHE A 37 23.25 11.28 6.90
N ALA A 38 21.95 11.03 7.01
CA ALA A 38 21.33 10.61 8.27
C ALA A 38 19.97 9.93 8.05
N ARG A 39 19.55 9.20 9.08
CA ARG A 39 18.21 8.63 9.27
C ARG A 39 17.74 8.95 10.68
N PHE A 40 16.49 9.40 10.82
CA PHE A 40 15.90 9.79 12.09
C PHE A 40 14.58 9.03 12.29
N PRO A 41 14.60 7.80 12.85
CA PRO A 41 13.38 7.01 13.04
C PRO A 41 12.38 7.71 13.96
N GLY A 42 11.10 7.60 13.62
CA GLY A 42 10.00 8.02 14.49
C GLY A 42 9.69 7.00 15.59
N PRO A 43 8.73 7.30 16.48
CA PRO A 43 8.16 6.28 17.35
C PRO A 43 7.36 5.27 16.54
N GLY A 44 7.37 3.99 16.95
CA GLY A 44 6.52 2.95 16.35
C GLY A 44 6.99 2.42 15.00
N GLU A 45 8.28 2.50 14.67
CA GLU A 45 8.83 1.96 13.42
C GLU A 45 8.54 0.46 13.24
N PRO A 46 8.10 0.02 12.06
CA PRO A 46 7.91 -1.40 11.77
C PRO A 46 9.27 -2.12 11.77
N ARG A 47 9.35 -3.24 12.50
CA ARG A 47 10.62 -3.95 12.76
C ARG A 47 10.90 -5.03 11.72
N ASP A 48 9.86 -5.60 11.12
CA ASP A 48 9.96 -6.64 10.12
C ASP A 48 8.84 -6.53 9.07
N ILE A 49 8.82 -7.45 8.09
CA ILE A 49 7.80 -7.47 7.05
C ILE A 49 6.38 -7.68 7.58
N PHE A 50 6.20 -8.30 8.74
CA PHE A 50 4.87 -8.51 9.30
C PHE A 50 4.33 -7.21 9.90
N ASP A 51 5.14 -6.46 10.65
CA ASP A 51 4.77 -5.11 11.11
C ASP A 51 4.46 -4.21 9.88
N LYS A 52 5.29 -4.26 8.83
CA LYS A 52 5.05 -3.48 7.60
C LYS A 52 3.73 -3.85 6.91
N ILE A 53 3.34 -5.13 6.89
CA ILE A 53 2.06 -5.58 6.33
C ILE A 53 0.88 -5.00 7.14
N GLU A 54 1.00 -4.94 8.46
CA GLU A 54 -0.01 -4.33 9.33
C GLU A 54 -0.14 -2.82 9.06
N ASP A 55 0.98 -2.11 8.89
CA ASP A 55 0.98 -0.69 8.53
C ASP A 55 0.37 -0.45 7.13
N CYS A 56 0.73 -1.27 6.13
CA CYS A 56 0.13 -1.24 4.80
C CYS A 56 -1.39 -1.48 4.86
N ALA A 57 -1.86 -2.34 5.77
CA ALA A 57 -3.29 -2.61 5.93
C ALA A 57 -4.06 -1.36 6.35
N VAL A 58 -3.49 -0.52 7.23
CA VAL A 58 -4.12 0.75 7.63
C VAL A 58 -4.27 1.69 6.42
N ILE A 59 -3.24 1.79 5.58
CA ILE A 59 -3.30 2.62 4.37
C ILE A 59 -4.39 2.10 3.41
N SER A 60 -4.44 0.78 3.20
CA SER A 60 -5.47 0.15 2.36
C SER A 60 -6.88 0.38 2.90
N GLN A 61 -7.06 0.21 4.21
CA GLN A 61 -8.34 0.42 4.87
C GLN A 61 -8.84 1.87 4.72
N LEU A 62 -7.98 2.86 4.88
CA LEU A 62 -8.38 4.27 4.85
C LEU A 62 -8.51 4.81 3.42
N THR A 63 -7.61 4.40 2.52
CA THR A 63 -7.57 4.94 1.15
C THR A 63 -8.42 4.15 0.16
N GLN A 64 -8.63 2.85 0.42
CA GLN A 64 -9.27 1.88 -0.49
C GLN A 64 -8.62 1.79 -1.88
N ALA A 65 -7.43 2.39 -2.07
CA ALA A 65 -6.76 2.49 -3.37
C ALA A 65 -5.48 1.62 -3.43
N THR A 66 -5.19 0.87 -2.38
CA THR A 66 -3.90 0.18 -2.22
C THR A 66 -4.08 -1.28 -1.78
N PRO A 67 -4.72 -2.13 -2.61
CA PRO A 67 -5.02 -3.51 -2.24
C PRO A 67 -3.80 -4.46 -2.27
N THR A 68 -2.66 -4.03 -2.83
CA THR A 68 -1.46 -4.86 -2.99
C THR A 68 -0.21 -4.22 -2.39
N VAL A 69 0.71 -5.06 -1.92
CA VAL A 69 2.03 -4.65 -1.38
C VAL A 69 3.15 -5.14 -2.31
N SER A 70 4.06 -4.26 -2.69
CA SER A 70 5.29 -4.61 -3.41
C SER A 70 6.39 -4.99 -2.41
N LEU A 71 6.91 -6.22 -2.55
CA LEU A 71 7.96 -6.75 -1.68
C LEU A 71 9.35 -6.51 -2.28
N HIS A 72 10.35 -6.33 -1.41
CA HIS A 72 11.76 -6.27 -1.79
C HIS A 72 12.55 -7.39 -1.11
N ILE A 73 13.18 -8.25 -1.89
CA ILE A 73 14.07 -9.30 -1.39
C ILE A 73 15.52 -8.79 -1.50
N PRO A 74 16.39 -8.99 -0.48
CA PRO A 74 16.19 -9.80 0.72
C PRO A 74 15.57 -9.09 1.93
N TRP A 75 15.21 -7.80 1.85
CA TRP A 75 14.73 -7.02 2.99
C TRP A 75 13.48 -7.63 3.67
N ASP A 76 12.58 -8.17 2.86
CA ASP A 76 11.30 -8.73 3.30
C ASP A 76 11.29 -10.27 3.25
N LYS A 77 12.47 -10.90 3.23
CA LYS A 77 12.58 -12.36 3.15
C LYS A 77 11.97 -13.02 4.39
N ALA A 78 10.90 -13.78 4.18
CA ALA A 78 10.27 -14.64 5.17
C ALA A 78 9.68 -15.88 4.49
N ASP A 79 9.12 -16.82 5.26
CA ASP A 79 8.39 -17.95 4.70
C ASP A 79 7.22 -17.45 3.82
N PRO A 80 7.16 -17.82 2.53
CA PRO A 80 6.12 -17.34 1.62
C PRO A 80 4.70 -17.70 2.05
N LYS A 81 4.52 -18.85 2.71
CA LYS A 81 3.19 -19.25 3.22
C LYS A 81 2.76 -18.32 4.35
N ARG A 82 3.66 -18.00 5.27
CA ARG A 82 3.43 -17.04 6.35
C ARG A 82 3.14 -15.63 5.82
N LEU A 83 3.86 -15.17 4.79
CA LEU A 83 3.59 -13.87 4.14
C LEU A 83 2.18 -13.82 3.55
N LYS A 84 1.80 -14.84 2.78
CA LYS A 84 0.45 -14.95 2.20
C LYS A 84 -0.63 -14.98 3.28
N GLN A 85 -0.40 -15.73 4.36
CA GLN A 85 -1.33 -15.79 5.48
C GLN A 85 -1.48 -14.43 6.18
N ALA A 86 -0.38 -13.73 6.45
CA ALA A 86 -0.40 -12.43 7.10
C ALA A 86 -1.17 -11.39 6.27
N ALA A 87 -0.85 -11.25 4.98
CA ALA A 87 -1.53 -10.32 4.08
C ALA A 87 -3.04 -10.63 3.94
N SER A 88 -3.39 -11.91 3.85
CA SER A 88 -4.79 -12.34 3.70
C SER A 88 -5.70 -11.95 4.87
N ARG A 89 -5.16 -11.79 6.10
CA ARG A 89 -5.93 -11.33 7.27
C ARG A 89 -6.49 -9.92 7.09
N PHE A 90 -5.87 -9.12 6.24
CA PHE A 90 -6.23 -7.73 5.96
C PHE A 90 -6.80 -7.53 4.56
N GLY A 91 -7.03 -8.61 3.81
CA GLY A 91 -7.47 -8.51 2.41
C GLY A 91 -6.40 -7.99 1.44
N LEU A 92 -5.12 -7.97 1.85
CA LEU A 92 -4.02 -7.53 1.02
C LEU A 92 -3.50 -8.65 0.11
N GLY A 93 -3.14 -8.28 -1.12
CA GLY A 93 -2.37 -9.08 -2.05
C GLY A 93 -0.90 -8.65 -2.15
N PHE A 94 -0.14 -9.30 -3.03
CA PHE A 94 1.23 -8.90 -3.36
C PHE A 94 1.31 -8.53 -4.84
N ASP A 95 2.05 -7.45 -5.11
CA ASP A 95 2.35 -6.96 -6.45
C ASP A 95 3.70 -7.51 -6.94
N ALA A 96 4.34 -6.85 -7.91
CA ALA A 96 5.63 -7.23 -8.45
C ALA A 96 6.71 -7.35 -7.36
N MET A 97 7.55 -8.37 -7.49
CA MET A 97 8.73 -8.58 -6.66
C MET A 97 9.86 -7.64 -7.08
N ASN A 98 10.62 -7.15 -6.10
CA ASN A 98 11.79 -6.30 -6.29
C ASN A 98 13.04 -7.03 -5.79
N SER A 99 14.13 -6.94 -6.54
CA SER A 99 15.40 -7.66 -6.35
C SER A 99 16.55 -6.74 -5.99
#